data_AF-A0A935KDK3-F1
#
_entry.id   AF-A0A935KDK3-F1
#
_cell.length_a   1.000
_cell.length_b   1.000
_cell.length_c   1.000
_cell.angle_alpha   90.00
_cell.angle_beta   90.00
_cell.angle_gamma   90.00
#
_symmetry.space_group_name_H-M   'P 1'
#
loop_
_entity.id
_entity.type
_entity.pdbx_description
1 polymer ?
#
loop_
_entity_poly.entity_id
_entity_poly.type
_entity_poly.pdbx_seq_one_letter_code
_entity_poly.pdbx_strand_id
1 'polypeptide(L)'
;MALSLHVDYWDYIGWKDRFAQARFTERQRQLSRLGGGSTIYTPEVFAGMKEFRSWRNQAELEQRIRNINDQPAAAQIKLQMSLSGSDAVEVQANFALAPTTLAGQQNEGIIVLLKTS
;
A
#
# COMPACT_ATOMS: atom_id res chain seq x y z
N MET A 1 -9.81 6.80 -3.59
CA MET A 1 -8.70 7.50 -4.30
C MET A 1 -7.64 6.47 -4.65
N ALA A 2 -6.94 6.65 -5.77
CA ALA A 2 -5.85 5.76 -6.20
C ALA A 2 -4.50 6.48 -6.08
N LEU A 3 -3.43 5.72 -5.85
CA LEU A 3 -2.05 6.22 -5.79
C LEU A 3 -1.30 5.80 -7.06
N SER A 4 -0.59 6.73 -7.70
CA SER A 4 0.33 6.44 -8.81
C SER A 4 1.77 6.53 -8.32
N LEU A 5 2.58 5.52 -8.64
CA LEU A 5 3.99 5.43 -8.24
C LEU A 5 4.83 5.14 -9.49
N HIS A 6 5.68 6.08 -9.87
CA HIS A 6 6.44 6.04 -11.11
C HIS A 6 7.74 5.24 -10.91
N VAL A 7 7.94 4.20 -11.71
CA VAL A 7 9.10 3.30 -11.59
C VAL A 7 10.26 3.81 -12.43
N ASP A 8 11.48 3.58 -11.96
CA ASP A 8 12.71 4.07 -12.60
C ASP A 8 13.36 3.05 -13.54
N TYR A 9 12.85 1.81 -13.63
CA TYR A 9 13.48 0.81 -14.47
C TYR A 9 13.38 1.11 -15.96
N TRP A 10 12.69 2.17 -16.42
CA TRP A 10 12.75 2.59 -17.82
C TRP A 10 13.98 3.47 -18.13
N ASP A 11 14.69 3.94 -17.10
CA ASP A 11 15.88 4.78 -17.26
C ASP A 11 16.99 4.08 -18.06
N TYR A 12 17.13 2.75 -17.93
CA TYR A 12 18.17 2.00 -18.64
C TYR A 12 17.98 1.98 -20.16
N ILE A 13 16.76 2.22 -20.66
CA ILE A 13 16.47 2.38 -22.09
C ILE A 13 16.38 3.85 -22.53
N GLY A 14 16.73 4.79 -21.65
CA GLY A 14 16.74 6.22 -21.94
C GLY A 14 15.41 6.95 -21.70
N TRP A 15 14.37 6.28 -21.21
CA TRP A 15 13.11 6.94 -20.86
C TRP A 15 13.10 7.36 -19.39
N LYS A 16 13.73 8.51 -19.12
CA LYS A 16 13.82 9.09 -17.78
C LYS A 16 12.58 9.93 -17.45
N ASP A 17 11.85 9.52 -16.43
CA ASP A 17 10.69 10.25 -15.90
C ASP A 17 11.08 11.02 -14.62
N ARG A 18 10.79 12.33 -14.58
CA ARG A 18 11.07 13.22 -13.44
C ARG A 18 10.38 12.81 -12.13
N PHE A 19 9.33 11.99 -12.20
CA PHE A 19 8.61 11.50 -11.03
C PHE A 19 9.04 10.08 -10.63
N ALA A 20 9.85 9.41 -11.47
CA ALA A 20 10.29 8.06 -11.23
C ALA A 20 11.33 7.98 -10.12
N GLN A 21 11.22 6.94 -9.28
CA GLN A 21 12.12 6.74 -8.15
C GLN A 21 12.38 5.25 -7.90
N ALA A 22 13.63 4.90 -7.60
CA ALA A 22 14.05 3.53 -7.27
C ALA A 22 13.19 2.87 -6.17
N ARG A 23 12.79 3.65 -5.15
CA ARG A 23 11.93 3.16 -4.06
C ARG A 23 10.56 2.69 -4.54
N PHE A 24 10.05 3.22 -5.65
CA PHE A 24 8.78 2.79 -6.23
C PHE A 24 8.93 1.49 -7.01
N THR A 25 10.04 1.31 -7.74
CA THR A 25 10.41 0.03 -8.35
C THR A 25 10.60 -1.06 -7.30
N GLU A 26 11.30 -0.74 -6.20
CA GLU A 26 11.49 -1.69 -5.10
C GLU A 26 10.17 -2.10 -4.45
N ARG A 27 9.28 -1.13 -4.17
CA ARG A 27 7.95 -1.41 -3.65
C ARG A 27 7.15 -2.32 -4.57
N GLN A 28 7.20 -2.11 -5.89
CA GLN A 28 6.53 -2.97 -6.86
C GLN A 28 7.07 -4.40 -6.81
N ARG A 29 8.41 -4.58 -6.75
CA ARG A 29 9.03 -5.90 -6.60
C ARG A 29 8.58 -6.60 -5.32
N GLN A 30 8.53 -5.87 -4.20
CA GLN A 30 8.07 -6.43 -2.92
C GLN A 30 6.60 -6.87 -3.01
N LEU A 31 5.71 -6.04 -3.55
CA LEU A 31 4.29 -6.38 -3.72
C LEU A 31 4.10 -7.58 -4.66
N SER A 32 4.82 -7.63 -5.79
CA SER A 32 4.77 -8.76 -6.72
C SER A 32 5.21 -10.05 -6.02
N ARG A 33 6.33 -10.04 -5.28
CA ARG A 33 6.81 -11.20 -4.50
C ARG A 33 5.81 -11.66 -3.44
N LEU A 34 5.24 -10.74 -2.66
CA LEU A 34 4.23 -11.06 -1.65
C LEU A 34 2.94 -11.63 -2.28
N GLY A 35 2.63 -11.24 -3.51
CA GLY A 35 1.54 -11.78 -4.31
C GLY A 35 1.85 -13.10 -5.03
N GLY A 36 3.08 -13.64 -4.90
CA GLY A 36 3.54 -14.85 -5.59
C GLY A 36 4.00 -14.64 -7.03
N GLY A 37 4.13 -13.39 -7.48
CA GLY A 37 4.67 -13.01 -8.78
C GLY A 37 6.19 -13.05 -8.82
N SER A 38 6.74 -13.35 -10.00
CA SER A 38 8.19 -13.37 -10.27
C SER A 38 8.66 -12.23 -11.16
N THR A 39 7.72 -11.51 -11.79
CA THR A 39 7.99 -10.48 -12.80
C THR A 39 7.18 -9.23 -12.51
N ILE A 40 7.79 -8.06 -12.69
CA ILE A 40 7.13 -6.75 -12.60
C ILE A 40 6.96 -6.16 -14.00
N TYR A 41 5.93 -5.35 -14.20
CA TYR A 41 5.68 -4.68 -15.48
C TYR A 41 4.87 -3.39 -15.28
N THR A 42 4.69 -2.58 -16.32
CA THR A 42 3.84 -1.38 -16.26
C THR A 42 2.86 -1.32 -17.43
N PRO A 43 1.59 -0.93 -17.21
CA PRO A 43 0.99 -0.63 -15.91
C PRO A 43 0.65 -1.91 -15.12
N GLU A 44 1.02 -1.94 -13.84
CA GLU A 44 0.63 -2.98 -12.87
C GLU A 44 -0.14 -2.33 -11.72
N VAL A 45 -1.27 -2.93 -11.34
CA VAL A 45 -2.19 -2.39 -10.34
C VAL A 45 -2.39 -3.41 -9.23
N PHE A 46 -2.40 -2.94 -7.98
CA PHE A 46 -2.62 -3.76 -6.80
C PHE A 46 -3.87 -3.31 -6.04
N ALA A 47 -4.67 -4.27 -5.60
CA ALA A 47 -5.83 -4.05 -4.74
C ALA A 47 -5.80 -5.07 -3.60
N GLY A 48 -5.75 -4.60 -2.36
CA GLY A 48 -5.58 -5.47 -1.19
C GLY A 48 -4.28 -6.26 -1.21
N MET A 49 -3.16 -5.58 -1.52
CA MET A 49 -1.80 -6.14 -1.63
C MET A 49 -1.59 -7.24 -2.69
N LYS A 50 -2.62 -7.56 -3.48
CA LYS A 50 -2.55 -8.53 -4.57
C LYS A 50 -2.69 -7.84 -5.92
N GLU A 51 -1.99 -8.36 -6.92
CA GLU A 51 -2.12 -7.92 -8.31
C GLU A 51 -3.60 -7.95 -8.75
N PHE A 52 -3.98 -6.98 -9.56
CA PHE A 52 -5.31 -6.88 -10.14
C PHE A 52 -5.24 -6.49 -11.62
N ARG A 53 -5.27 -7.50 -12.49
CA ARG A 53 -5.11 -7.33 -13.95
C ARG A 53 -6.33 -6.70 -14.63
N SER A 54 -7.53 -6.99 -14.14
CA SER A 54 -8.79 -6.46 -14.69
C SER A 54 -9.16 -5.06 -14.21
N TRP A 55 -8.20 -4.26 -13.75
CA TRP A 55 -8.43 -2.95 -13.14
C TRP A 55 -9.17 -1.93 -14.03
N ARG A 56 -9.19 -2.16 -15.35
CA ARG A 56 -9.96 -1.34 -16.31
C ARG A 56 -11.45 -1.70 -16.36
N ASN A 57 -11.87 -2.86 -15.83
CA ASN A 57 -13.27 -3.25 -15.75
C ASN A 57 -13.86 -2.71 -14.44
N GLN A 58 -14.77 -1.75 -14.55
CA GLN A 58 -15.40 -1.09 -13.40
C GLN A 58 -16.16 -2.08 -12.50
N ALA A 59 -16.92 -3.01 -13.08
CA ALA A 59 -17.70 -3.98 -12.31
C ALA A 59 -16.81 -4.93 -11.52
N GLU A 60 -15.71 -5.40 -12.14
CA GLU A 60 -14.72 -6.25 -11.45
C GLU A 60 -13.94 -5.48 -10.39
N LEU A 61 -13.61 -4.20 -10.62
CA LEU A 61 -12.96 -3.35 -9.64
C LEU A 61 -13.84 -3.18 -8.40
N GLU A 62 -15.11 -2.82 -8.59
CA GLU A 62 -16.05 -2.67 -7.49
C GLU A 62 -16.24 -3.99 -6.72
N GLN A 63 -16.35 -5.12 -7.43
CA GLN A 63 -16.43 -6.43 -6.80
C GLN A 63 -15.16 -6.78 -6.01
N ARG A 64 -13.98 -6.48 -6.56
CA ARG A 64 -12.70 -6.70 -5.88
C ARG A 64 -12.60 -5.89 -4.59
N ILE A 65 -13.05 -4.63 -4.60
CA ILE A 65 -13.07 -3.78 -3.41
C ILE A 65 -14.07 -4.29 -2.37
N ARG A 66 -15.29 -4.69 -2.78
CA ARG A 66 -16.26 -5.32 -1.88
C ARG A 66 -15.67 -6.56 -1.20
N ASN A 67 -15.10 -7.48 -1.97
CA ASN A 67 -14.48 -8.69 -1.45
C ASN A 67 -13.35 -8.42 -0.45
N ILE A 68 -12.57 -7.34 -0.64
CA ILE A 68 -11.52 -6.94 0.30
C ILE A 68 -12.16 -6.42 1.60
N ASN A 69 -13.20 -5.59 1.50
CA ASN A 69 -13.87 -4.98 2.65
C ASN A 69 -14.71 -5.98 3.46
N ASP A 70 -15.19 -7.06 2.83
CA ASP A 70 -15.96 -8.11 3.49
C ASP A 70 -15.08 -9.10 4.28
N GLN A 71 -13.75 -9.06 4.09
CA GLN A 71 -12.85 -9.87 4.90
C GLN A 71 -12.77 -9.34 6.33
N PRO A 72 -12.86 -10.21 7.36
CA PRO A 72 -12.71 -9.80 8.74
C PRO A 72 -11.35 -9.12 8.97
N ALA A 73 -11.37 -7.85 9.38
CA ALA A 73 -10.15 -7.15 9.72
C ALA A 73 -9.56 -7.72 11.03
N ALA A 74 -8.31 -8.17 10.99
CA ALA A 74 -7.60 -8.66 12.18
C ALA A 74 -7.29 -7.54 13.19
N ALA A 75 -7.25 -6.29 12.71
CA ALA A 75 -7.05 -5.11 13.53
C ALA A 75 -7.82 -3.92 12.94
N GLN A 76 -8.26 -3.03 13.82
CA GLN A 76 -8.74 -1.70 13.48
C GLN A 76 -7.57 -0.73 13.58
N ILE A 77 -7.31 -0.03 12.48
CA ILE A 77 -6.30 1.03 12.40
C ILE A 77 -7.02 2.31 12.01
N LYS A 78 -6.99 3.32 12.88
CA LYS A 78 -7.50 4.66 12.58
C LYS A 78 -6.32 5.61 12.50
N LEU A 79 -6.17 6.28 11.37
CA LEU A 79 -5.17 7.31 11.15
C LEU A 79 -5.91 8.63 10.92
N GLN A 80 -5.53 9.66 11.67
CA GLN A 80 -5.98 11.03 11.48
C GLN A 80 -4.76 11.91 11.25
N MET A 81 -4.88 12.84 10.33
CA MET A 81 -3.81 13.75 9.97
C MET A 81 -4.36 15.17 9.94
N SER A 82 -3.71 16.07 10.66
CA SER A 82 -4.04 17.49 10.71
C SER A 82 -2.79 18.33 10.46
N LEU A 83 -2.98 19.50 9.83
CA LEU A 83 -1.92 20.50 9.75
C LEU A 83 -1.74 21.13 11.13
N SER A 84 -0.50 21.26 11.58
CA SER A 84 -0.12 21.93 12.83
C SER A 84 0.78 23.11 12.47
N GLY A 85 0.19 24.30 12.30
CA GLY A 85 0.91 25.47 11.77
C GLY A 85 1.22 25.39 10.27
N SER A 86 2.25 26.12 9.82
CA SER A 86 2.62 26.22 8.40
C SER A 86 3.44 25.04 7.88
N ASP A 87 4.24 24.41 8.75
CA ASP A 87 5.30 23.48 8.34
C ASP A 87 5.31 22.16 9.12
N ALA A 88 4.28 21.88 9.90
CA ALA A 88 4.16 20.61 10.61
C ALA A 88 2.83 19.91 10.33
N VAL A 89 2.88 18.58 10.40
CA VAL A 89 1.74 17.68 10.27
C VAL A 89 1.67 16.88 11.55
N GLU A 90 0.53 16.93 12.22
CA GLU A 90 0.21 16.06 13.34
C GLU A 90 -0.47 14.80 12.81
N VAL A 91 0.02 13.64 13.24
CA VAL A 91 -0.55 12.34 12.88
C VAL A 91 -0.95 11.63 14.16
N GLN A 92 -2.24 11.30 14.28
CA GLN A 92 -2.77 10.50 15.37
C GLN A 92 -3.12 9.10 14.84
N ALA A 93 -2.60 8.07 15.50
CA ALA A 93 -2.81 6.68 15.13
C ALA A 93 -3.41 5.90 16.31
N ASN A 94 -4.57 5.27 16.10
CA ASN A 94 -5.20 4.39 17.09
C ASN A 94 -5.28 2.98 16.52
N PHE A 95 -4.87 2.00 17.33
CA PHE A 95 -4.84 0.59 16.96
C PHE A 95 -5.68 -0.21 17.96
N ALA A 96 -6.52 -1.11 17.48
CA ALA A 96 -7.22 -2.09 18.31
C ALA A 96 -7.22 -3.45 17.60
N LEU A 97 -6.83 -4.52 18.28
CA LEU A 97 -6.92 -5.86 17.71
C LEU A 97 -8.37 -6.35 17.73
N ALA A 98 -8.74 -7.19 16.76
CA ALA A 98 -10.02 -7.86 16.80
C ALA A 98 -10.08 -8.81 18.02
N PRO A 99 -11.23 -8.91 18.74
CA PRO A 99 -11.36 -9.73 19.95
C PRO A 99 -10.99 -11.20 19.79
N THR A 100 -10.93 -11.68 18.56
CA THR A 100 -10.61 -13.07 18.18
C THR A 100 -9.10 -13.35 18.11
N THR A 101 -8.24 -12.36 18.38
CA THR A 101 -6.81 -12.62 18.62
C THR A 101 -6.63 -13.27 20.00
N LEU A 102 -6.09 -14.49 19.99
CA LEU A 102 -6.02 -15.41 21.13
C LEU A 102 -5.57 -14.71 22.43
N ALA A 103 -6.45 -14.73 23.43
CA ALA A 103 -6.12 -14.32 24.79
C ALA A 103 -4.91 -15.14 25.29
N GLY A 104 -3.74 -14.51 25.38
CA GLY A 104 -2.52 -15.14 25.89
C GLY A 104 -1.20 -14.79 25.20
N GLN A 105 -1.21 -14.09 24.07
CA GLN A 105 0.03 -13.61 23.44
C GLN A 105 0.35 -12.16 23.84
N GLN A 106 1.63 -11.90 24.14
CA GLN A 106 2.12 -10.53 24.28
C GLN A 106 2.00 -9.82 22.93
N ASN A 107 1.33 -8.67 22.92
CA ASN A 107 1.12 -7.90 21.71
C ASN A 107 2.25 -6.86 21.59
N GLU A 108 3.12 -7.04 20.59
CA GLU A 108 4.13 -6.04 20.23
C GLU A 108 3.62 -5.18 19.06
N GLY A 109 3.69 -3.86 19.21
CA GLY A 109 3.37 -2.90 18.14
C GLY A 109 4.64 -2.21 17.67
N ILE A 110 4.93 -2.29 16.36
CA ILE A 110 6.07 -1.60 15.74
C ILE A 110 5.53 -0.45 14.88
N ILE A 111 5.96 0.78 15.16
CA ILE A 111 5.71 1.95 14.32
C ILE A 111 6.99 2.29 13.56
N VAL A 112 6.93 2.26 12.23
CA VAL A 112 8.06 2.65 11.37
C VAL A 112 7.72 3.96 10.67
N LEU A 113 8.48 5.01 10.99
CA LEU A 113 8.39 6.31 10.33
C LEU A 113 9.43 6.37 9.21
N LEU A 114 8.97 6.46 7.96
CA LEU A 114 9.84 6.60 6.80
C LEU A 114 9.89 8.06 6.36
N LYS A 115 11.06 8.69 6.46
CA LYS A 115 11.30 10.03 5.90
C LYS A 115 11.72 9.88 4.44
N THR A 116 10.93 10.42 3.52
CA THR A 116 11.34 10.56 2.12
C THR A 116 12.14 11.84 1.96
N SER A 117 13.45 11.72 1.74
CA SER A 117 14.30 12.79 1.19
C SER A 117 13.93 13.10 -0.25
#